data_AF-A0A2V2E000-F1
#
_entry.id   AF-A0A2V2E000-F1
#
_cell.length_a   1.000
_cell.length_b   1.000
_cell.length_c   1.000
_cell.angle_alpha   90.00
_cell.angle_beta   90.00
_cell.angle_gamma   90.00
#
_symmetry.space_group_name_H-M   'P 1'
#
loop_
_entity.id
_entity.type
_entity.pdbx_description
1 polymer ?
#
loop_
_entity_poly.entity_id
_entity_poly.type
_entity_poly.pdbx_seq_one_letter_code
_entity_poly.pdbx_strand_id
1 'polypeptide(L)'
;MKKKAVSVTVLAAVVLLAGGLTVWRLWPHSLEAVLSVEASRVTSLSAAVSAGSVSEDGTPAIESFSLREMPQGEEAFDAVFALLSDCDYRQDFRNLLPVASVSSDSSVTAAVNLIWKNGEEDCCCTLSFLGDIAAVSFSSDGKMMIYHPTDPAITAKLSACLEMYGTQE
;
A
#
# COMPACT_ATOMS: atom_id res chain seq x y z
N MET A 1 29.05 -31.94 -28.29
CA MET A 1 28.06 -30.94 -28.77
C MET A 1 26.82 -30.86 -27.88
N LYS A 2 26.20 -31.97 -27.45
CA LYS A 2 25.00 -31.98 -26.58
C LYS A 2 25.10 -31.18 -25.28
N LYS A 3 26.23 -31.27 -24.54
CA LYS A 3 26.44 -30.49 -23.29
C LYS A 3 26.42 -28.98 -23.50
N LYS A 4 26.96 -28.49 -24.64
CA LYS A 4 26.94 -27.06 -24.99
C LYS A 4 25.53 -26.59 -25.33
N ALA A 5 24.78 -27.40 -26.08
CA ALA A 5 23.38 -27.09 -26.39
C ALA A 5 22.50 -27.04 -25.12
N VAL A 6 22.63 -28.01 -24.22
CA VAL A 6 21.92 -28.02 -22.92
C VAL A 6 22.31 -26.79 -22.08
N SER A 7 23.60 -26.45 -22.02
CA SER A 7 24.07 -25.26 -21.28
C SER A 7 23.49 -23.95 -21.84
N VAL A 8 23.38 -23.83 -23.17
CA VAL A 8 22.80 -22.64 -23.81
C VAL A 8 21.29 -22.57 -23.57
N THR A 9 20.57 -23.68 -23.66
CA THR A 9 19.12 -23.73 -23.38
C THR A 9 18.81 -23.37 -21.94
N VAL A 10 19.57 -23.91 -20.98
CA VAL A 10 19.39 -23.58 -19.56
C VAL A 10 19.67 -22.11 -19.31
N LEU A 11 20.75 -21.56 -19.88
CA LEU A 11 21.06 -20.14 -19.73
C LEU A 11 19.95 -19.25 -20.32
N ALA A 12 19.44 -19.59 -21.51
CA ALA A 12 18.33 -18.86 -22.12
C ALA A 12 17.07 -18.87 -21.25
N ALA A 13 16.73 -20.02 -20.66
CA ALA A 13 15.60 -20.13 -19.74
C ALA A 13 15.77 -19.25 -18.49
N VAL A 14 16.97 -19.23 -17.89
CA VAL A 14 17.28 -18.37 -16.74
C VAL A 14 17.15 -16.89 -17.10
N VAL A 15 17.67 -16.48 -18.26
CA VAL A 15 17.58 -15.08 -18.71
C VAL A 15 16.12 -14.68 -18.94
N LEU A 16 15.31 -15.54 -19.56
CA LEU A 16 13.88 -15.27 -19.75
C LEU A 16 13.12 -15.17 -18.43
N LEU A 17 13.41 -16.05 -17.47
CA LEU A 17 12.79 -16.00 -16.14
C LEU A 17 13.20 -14.73 -15.38
N ALA A 18 14.49 -14.37 -15.39
CA ALA A 18 14.97 -13.15 -14.76
C ALA A 18 14.38 -11.89 -15.42
N GLY A 19 14.29 -11.89 -16.76
CA GLY A 19 13.64 -10.82 -17.52
C GLY A 19 12.15 -10.69 -17.18
N GLY A 20 11.42 -11.81 -17.13
CA GLY A 20 10.01 -11.81 -16.75
C GLY A 20 9.79 -11.31 -15.30
N LEU A 21 10.60 -11.78 -14.36
CA LEU A 21 10.53 -11.37 -12.95
C LEU A 21 10.86 -9.89 -12.75
N THR A 22 11.83 -9.34 -13.50
CA THR A 22 12.17 -7.92 -13.42
C THR A 22 11.07 -7.04 -13.98
N VAL A 23 10.47 -7.42 -15.12
CA VAL A 23 9.29 -6.72 -15.66
C VAL A 23 8.14 -6.79 -14.67
N TRP A 24 7.81 -7.97 -14.14
CA TRP A 24 6.77 -8.14 -13.13
C TRP A 24 7.00 -7.29 -11.88
N ARG A 25 8.24 -7.25 -11.38
CA ARG A 25 8.62 -6.49 -10.18
C ARG A 25 8.51 -4.98 -10.37
N LEU A 26 8.84 -4.49 -11.57
CA LEU A 26 8.91 -3.06 -11.88
C LEU A 26 7.63 -2.51 -12.50
N TRP A 27 6.70 -3.38 -12.90
CA TRP A 27 5.44 -2.97 -13.51
C TRP A 27 4.60 -2.16 -12.52
N PRO A 28 4.26 -0.90 -12.83
CA PRO A 28 3.38 -0.11 -11.99
C PRO A 28 1.94 -0.62 -12.09
N HIS A 29 1.26 -0.69 -10.96
CA HIS A 29 -0.16 -1.03 -10.85
C HIS A 29 -0.91 0.16 -10.26
N SER A 30 -2.05 0.51 -10.85
CA SER A 30 -2.95 1.51 -10.28
C SER A 30 -3.56 1.01 -8.97
N LEU A 31 -4.16 1.91 -8.20
CA LEU A 31 -4.92 1.56 -7.00
C LEU A 31 -5.99 0.49 -7.29
N GLU A 32 -6.75 0.62 -8.39
CA GLU A 32 -7.78 -0.36 -8.76
C GLU A 32 -7.22 -1.76 -8.97
N ALA A 33 -6.05 -1.86 -9.60
CA ALA A 33 -5.38 -3.14 -9.80
C ALA A 33 -4.88 -3.74 -8.48
N VAL A 34 -4.46 -2.90 -7.52
CA VAL A 34 -4.10 -3.34 -6.16
C VAL A 34 -5.33 -3.84 -5.41
N LEU A 35 -6.46 -3.12 -5.48
CA LEU A 35 -7.70 -3.47 -4.79
C LEU A 35 -8.47 -4.60 -5.47
N SER A 36 -8.15 -4.92 -6.73
CA SER A 36 -8.93 -5.84 -7.59
C SER A 36 -10.40 -5.44 -7.71
N VAL A 37 -10.69 -4.14 -7.61
CA VAL A 37 -12.03 -3.55 -7.72
C VAL A 37 -11.90 -2.16 -8.34
N GLU A 38 -12.91 -1.76 -9.12
CA GLU A 38 -13.00 -0.41 -9.67
C GLU A 38 -13.05 0.63 -8.54
N ALA A 39 -12.38 1.76 -8.73
CA ALA A 39 -12.30 2.84 -7.75
C ALA A 39 -13.69 3.37 -7.36
N SER A 40 -14.60 3.41 -8.35
CA SER A 40 -16.00 3.82 -8.18
C SER A 40 -16.82 2.94 -7.24
N ARG A 41 -16.34 1.73 -6.92
CA ARG A 41 -17.03 0.82 -5.99
C ARG A 41 -16.68 1.08 -4.54
N VAL A 42 -15.60 1.81 -4.24
CA VAL A 42 -15.24 2.17 -2.87
C VAL A 42 -16.28 3.15 -2.33
N THR A 43 -17.03 2.71 -1.32
CA THR A 43 -18.17 3.45 -0.78
C THR A 43 -17.80 4.32 0.40
N SER A 44 -16.82 3.90 1.19
CA SER A 44 -16.33 4.64 2.35
C SER A 44 -14.86 4.36 2.62
N LEU A 45 -14.22 5.26 3.36
CA LEU A 45 -12.87 5.06 3.86
C LEU A 45 -12.71 5.57 5.29
N SER A 46 -11.70 5.05 5.99
CA SER A 46 -11.14 5.66 7.21
C SER A 46 -9.63 5.70 7.06
N ALA A 47 -8.98 6.61 7.78
CA ALA A 47 -7.53 6.72 7.72
C ALA A 47 -6.95 7.14 9.06
N ALA A 48 -5.71 6.75 9.33
CA ALA A 48 -4.94 7.20 10.47
C ALA A 48 -3.49 7.40 10.07
N VAL A 49 -2.84 8.39 10.66
CA VAL A 49 -1.40 8.60 10.59
C VAL A 49 -0.84 8.66 11.99
N SER A 50 0.36 8.14 12.18
CA SER A 50 1.09 8.21 13.44
C SER A 50 2.54 8.56 13.14
N ALA A 51 3.02 9.62 13.77
CA ALA A 51 4.38 10.13 13.67
C ALA A 51 5.03 10.10 15.05
N GLY A 52 6.12 9.34 15.18
CA GLY A 52 7.01 9.42 16.34
C GLY A 52 7.80 10.72 16.31
N SER A 53 7.69 11.49 17.39
CA SER A 53 8.43 12.73 17.62
C SER A 53 9.15 12.68 18.97
N VAL A 54 10.03 13.65 19.20
CA VAL A 54 10.64 13.87 20.52
C VAL A 54 10.21 15.26 20.96
N SER A 55 9.53 15.33 22.10
CA SER A 55 9.08 16.58 22.71
C SER A 55 10.28 17.46 23.10
N GLU A 56 10.02 18.75 23.34
CA GLU A 56 11.06 19.71 23.77
C GLU A 56 11.77 19.30 25.07
N ASP A 57 11.11 18.50 25.93
CA ASP A 57 11.67 17.96 27.17
C ASP A 57 12.47 16.65 26.99
N GLY A 58 12.65 16.20 25.75
CA GLY A 58 13.38 14.98 25.41
C GLY A 58 12.58 13.69 25.60
N THR A 59 11.28 13.77 25.90
CA THR A 59 10.41 12.60 25.98
C THR A 59 9.96 12.13 24.60
N PRO A 60 9.91 10.81 24.32
CA PRO A 60 9.29 10.31 23.11
C PRO A 60 7.79 10.65 23.12
N ALA A 61 7.31 11.23 22.03
CA ALA A 61 5.90 11.51 21.80
C ALA A 61 5.44 10.83 20.50
N ILE A 62 4.15 10.57 20.41
CA ILE A 62 3.51 10.11 19.19
C ILE A 62 2.41 11.11 18.91
N GLU A 63 2.49 11.76 17.75
CA GLU A 63 1.40 12.56 17.22
C GLU A 63 0.60 11.70 16.25
N SER A 64 -0.70 11.65 16.45
CA SER A 64 -1.60 10.88 15.61
C SER A 64 -2.81 11.70 15.20
N PHE A 65 -3.16 11.60 13.92
CA PHE A 65 -4.37 12.17 13.36
C PHE A 65 -5.18 11.04 12.75
N SER A 66 -6.49 11.06 12.97
CA SER A 66 -7.40 10.05 12.44
C SER A 66 -8.62 10.67 11.80
N LEU A 67 -9.08 9.97 10.78
CA LEU A 67 -10.30 10.21 10.04
C LEU A 67 -11.21 9.01 10.32
N ARG A 68 -12.35 9.29 10.96
CA ARG A 68 -13.41 8.29 11.12
C ARG A 68 -13.95 7.88 9.75
N GLU A 69 -14.64 6.75 9.71
CA GLU A 69 -15.26 6.28 8.47
C GLU A 69 -16.14 7.37 7.86
N MET A 70 -15.85 7.70 6.60
CA MET A 70 -16.57 8.70 5.82
C MET A 70 -16.98 8.12 4.46
N PRO A 71 -18.18 8.44 3.98
CA PRO A 71 -18.65 8.02 2.68
C PRO A 71 -17.99 8.81 1.54
N GLN A 72 -18.10 8.28 0.33
CA GLN A 72 -17.74 8.98 -0.90
C GLN A 72 -18.49 10.31 -1.05
N GLY A 73 -17.80 11.33 -1.58
CA GLY A 73 -18.35 12.66 -1.84
C GLY A 73 -18.14 13.67 -0.70
N GLU A 74 -17.53 13.25 0.41
CA GLU A 74 -16.96 14.17 1.39
C GLU A 74 -15.59 14.66 0.93
N GLU A 75 -15.26 15.93 1.24
CA GLU A 75 -13.99 16.54 0.81
C GLU A 75 -12.77 15.77 1.32
N ALA A 76 -12.82 15.30 2.57
CA ALA A 76 -11.77 14.50 3.17
C ALA A 76 -11.63 13.12 2.49
N PHE A 77 -12.75 12.53 2.04
CA PHE A 77 -12.73 11.28 1.28
C PHE A 77 -12.01 11.52 -0.04
N ASP A 78 -12.45 12.52 -0.80
CA ASP A 78 -11.93 12.81 -2.13
C ASP A 78 -10.45 13.16 -2.09
N ALA A 79 -10.00 13.90 -1.07
CA ALA A 79 -8.60 14.25 -0.87
C ALA A 79 -7.71 13.01 -0.61
N VAL A 80 -8.09 12.15 0.34
CA VAL A 80 -7.33 10.93 0.65
C VAL A 80 -7.36 9.98 -0.56
N PHE A 81 -8.53 9.78 -1.15
CA PHE A 81 -8.70 8.86 -2.26
C PHE A 81 -7.95 9.30 -3.52
N ALA A 82 -7.89 10.62 -3.79
CA ALA A 82 -7.08 11.17 -4.87
C ALA A 82 -5.58 10.92 -4.67
N LEU A 83 -5.06 11.07 -3.44
CA LEU A 83 -3.66 10.76 -3.13
C LEU A 83 -3.31 9.30 -3.44
N LEU A 84 -4.19 8.38 -3.05
CA LEU A 84 -4.00 6.95 -3.31
C LEU A 84 -4.10 6.63 -4.81
N SER A 85 -5.02 7.28 -5.52
CA SER A 85 -5.28 7.04 -6.95
C SER A 85 -4.22 7.65 -7.87
N ASP A 86 -3.56 8.74 -7.46
CA ASP A 86 -2.46 9.39 -8.19
C ASP A 86 -1.13 8.62 -8.03
N CYS A 87 -1.08 7.66 -7.11
CA CYS A 87 0.08 6.80 -6.90
C CYS A 87 -0.05 5.48 -7.67
N ASP A 88 1.07 5.01 -8.22
CA ASP A 88 1.20 3.64 -8.71
C ASP A 88 1.95 2.77 -7.68
N TYR A 89 1.79 1.46 -7.82
CA TYR A 89 2.28 0.47 -6.86
C TYR A 89 3.03 -0.66 -7.57
N ARG A 90 4.29 -0.88 -7.19
CA ARG A 90 5.12 -1.97 -7.73
C ARG A 90 5.19 -3.13 -6.76
N GLN A 91 4.92 -4.36 -7.21
CA GLN A 91 4.91 -5.55 -6.33
C GLN A 91 6.27 -5.77 -5.66
N ASP A 92 6.32 -6.41 -4.49
CA ASP A 92 7.57 -6.86 -3.86
C ASP A 92 7.84 -8.35 -4.17
N PHE A 93 9.11 -8.77 -4.22
CA PHE A 93 9.46 -10.19 -4.35
C PHE A 93 8.97 -11.05 -3.18
N ARG A 94 8.78 -10.45 -2.00
CA ARG A 94 8.17 -11.10 -0.84
C ARG A 94 6.78 -11.65 -1.14
N ASN A 95 6.06 -11.09 -2.13
CA ASN A 95 4.74 -11.57 -2.56
C ASN A 95 4.77 -12.93 -3.27
N LEU A 96 5.95 -13.42 -3.66
CA LEU A 96 6.10 -14.77 -4.23
C LEU A 96 5.89 -15.87 -3.17
N LEU A 97 5.91 -15.51 -1.88
CA LEU A 97 5.68 -16.39 -0.75
C LEU A 97 4.63 -15.79 0.21
N PRO A 98 3.98 -16.59 1.07
CA PRO A 98 3.10 -16.05 2.10
C PRO A 98 3.86 -15.10 3.05
N VAL A 99 3.36 -13.88 3.21
CA VAL A 99 3.91 -12.87 4.12
C VAL A 99 3.23 -13.01 5.48
N ALA A 100 4.02 -13.21 6.53
CA ALA A 100 3.50 -13.33 7.90
C ALA A 100 3.40 -11.99 8.63
N SER A 101 4.37 -11.10 8.42
CA SER A 101 4.40 -9.77 9.04
C SER A 101 5.27 -8.80 8.24
N VAL A 102 5.02 -7.52 8.45
CA VAL A 102 5.81 -6.42 7.91
C VAL A 102 6.12 -5.47 9.06
N SER A 103 7.38 -5.05 9.15
CA SER A 103 7.86 -4.04 10.09
C SER A 103 8.64 -2.98 9.33
N SER A 104 8.69 -1.78 9.89
CA SER A 104 9.50 -0.68 9.37
C SER A 104 10.05 0.13 10.51
N ASP A 105 11.24 0.67 10.32
CA ASP A 105 11.88 1.62 11.24
C ASP A 105 11.47 3.08 10.94
N SER A 106 10.49 3.27 10.04
CA SER A 106 9.95 4.60 9.73
C SER A 106 9.33 5.23 10.96
N SER A 107 9.71 6.48 11.25
CA SER A 107 9.10 7.27 12.31
C SER A 107 7.66 7.68 11.98
N VAL A 108 7.26 7.64 10.70
CA VAL A 108 5.91 7.96 10.26
C VAL A 108 5.28 6.76 9.59
N THR A 109 4.06 6.43 10.00
CA THR A 109 3.24 5.37 9.42
C THR A 109 1.84 5.90 9.14
N ALA A 110 1.21 5.41 8.08
CA ALA A 110 -0.18 5.73 7.78
C ALA A 110 -0.95 4.45 7.46
N ALA A 111 -2.23 4.40 7.78
CA ALA A 111 -3.13 3.33 7.43
C ALA A 111 -4.40 3.92 6.82
N VAL A 112 -4.84 3.38 5.69
CA VAL A 112 -6.12 3.73 5.05
C VAL A 112 -6.92 2.44 4.89
N ASN A 113 -8.12 2.40 5.46
CA ASN A 113 -9.08 1.34 5.23
C ASN A 113 -10.08 1.81 4.17
N LEU A 114 -10.20 1.05 3.09
CA LEU A 114 -11.15 1.26 2.01
C LEU A 114 -12.24 0.19 2.11
N ILE A 115 -13.50 0.61 2.08
CA ILE A 115 -14.67 -0.24 2.28
C ILE A 115 -15.55 -0.17 1.04
N TRP A 116 -16.05 -1.33 0.61
CA TRP A 116 -17.03 -1.44 -0.47
C TRP A 116 -17.95 -2.64 -0.27
N LYS A 117 -19.02 -2.72 -1.06
CA LYS A 117 -19.91 -3.87 -1.07
C LYS A 117 -19.64 -4.83 -2.21
N ASN A 118 -19.70 -6.13 -1.91
CA ASN A 118 -19.76 -7.20 -2.89
C ASN A 118 -21.06 -8.00 -2.71
N GLY A 119 -22.14 -7.53 -3.34
CA GLY A 119 -23.48 -8.03 -3.03
C GLY A 119 -23.93 -7.52 -1.66
N GLU A 120 -24.23 -8.44 -0.73
CA GLU A 120 -24.59 -8.11 0.65
C GLU A 120 -23.39 -8.08 1.61
N GLU A 121 -22.21 -8.53 1.17
CA GLU A 121 -21.01 -8.59 2.01
C GLU A 121 -20.21 -7.28 1.95
N ASP A 122 -19.82 -6.78 3.12
CA ASP A 122 -18.88 -5.67 3.24
C ASP A 122 -17.45 -6.21 3.06
N CYS A 123 -16.75 -5.68 2.07
CA CYS A 123 -15.35 -5.94 1.81
C CYS A 123 -14.52 -4.77 2.33
N CYS A 124 -13.37 -5.07 2.93
CA CYS A 124 -12.44 -4.08 3.43
C CYS A 124 -11.02 -4.40 2.96
N CYS A 125 -10.30 -3.38 2.53
CA CYS A 125 -8.87 -3.43 2.28
C CYS A 125 -8.15 -2.37 3.10
N THR A 126 -7.10 -2.78 3.79
CA THR A 126 -6.21 -1.88 4.51
C THR A 126 -4.93 -1.70 3.73
N LEU A 127 -4.57 -0.45 3.44
CA LEU A 127 -3.26 -0.04 2.95
C LEU A 127 -2.49 0.57 4.12
N SER A 128 -1.46 -0.12 4.60
CA SER A 128 -0.53 0.36 5.62
C SER A 128 0.76 0.83 4.97
N PHE A 129 1.05 2.13 5.04
CA PHE A 129 2.27 2.75 4.57
C PHE A 129 3.31 2.76 5.68
N LEU A 130 4.43 2.08 5.43
CA LEU A 130 5.50 1.86 6.40
C LEU A 130 6.86 2.27 5.79
N GLY A 131 7.11 3.57 5.67
CA GLY A 131 8.29 4.08 4.98
C GLY A 131 8.12 4.01 3.46
N ASP A 132 8.94 3.23 2.77
CA ASP A 132 8.96 3.10 1.30
C ASP A 132 8.07 1.95 0.77
N ILE A 133 7.31 1.30 1.65
CA ILE A 133 6.41 0.20 1.33
C ILE A 133 4.97 0.49 1.73
N ALA A 134 4.06 -0.12 1.00
CA ALA A 134 2.65 -0.24 1.34
C ALA A 134 2.32 -1.73 1.51
N ALA A 135 1.96 -2.14 2.73
CA ALA A 135 1.37 -3.45 3.00
C ALA A 135 -0.14 -3.36 2.77
N VAL A 136 -0.67 -4.28 1.96
CA VAL A 136 -2.07 -4.32 1.55
C VAL A 136 -2.66 -5.62 2.02
N SER A 137 -3.73 -5.55 2.82
CA SER A 137 -4.43 -6.73 3.33
C SER A 137 -5.92 -6.63 3.09
N PHE A 138 -6.52 -7.74 2.66
CA PHE A 138 -7.97 -7.86 2.49
C PHE A 138 -8.58 -8.58 3.69
N SER A 139 -9.75 -8.12 4.14
CA SER A 139 -10.48 -8.76 5.24
C SER A 139 -10.98 -10.17 4.90
N SER A 140 -11.20 -10.46 3.62
CA SER A 140 -11.82 -11.71 3.15
C SER A 140 -10.93 -12.94 3.26
N ASP A 141 -9.63 -12.81 3.03
CA ASP A 141 -8.69 -13.93 2.99
C ASP A 141 -7.48 -13.76 3.94
N GLY A 142 -7.34 -12.60 4.57
CA GLY A 142 -6.22 -12.27 5.45
C GLY A 142 -4.86 -12.27 4.75
N LYS A 143 -4.83 -12.33 3.42
CA LYS A 143 -3.59 -12.34 2.66
C LYS A 143 -3.02 -10.94 2.62
N MET A 144 -1.73 -10.84 2.94
CA MET A 144 -0.97 -9.61 2.85
C MET A 144 -0.10 -9.60 1.59
N MET A 145 -0.14 -8.49 0.86
CA MET A 145 0.71 -8.21 -0.29
C MET A 145 1.48 -6.93 -0.02
N ILE A 146 2.74 -6.88 -0.43
CA ILE A 146 3.61 -5.73 -0.23
C ILE A 146 3.85 -5.06 -1.57
N TYR A 147 3.72 -3.74 -1.58
CA TYR A 147 3.98 -2.90 -2.74
C TYR A 147 4.97 -1.80 -2.37
N HIS A 148 5.63 -1.27 -3.40
CA HIS A 148 6.38 -0.02 -3.33
C HIS A 148 5.60 1.05 -4.07
N PRO A 149 5.04 2.03 -3.35
CA PRO A 149 4.52 3.25 -3.95
C PRO A 149 5.56 3.88 -4.88
N THR A 150 5.13 4.37 -6.03
CA THR A 150 6.01 5.12 -6.94
C THR A 150 6.24 6.54 -6.47
N ASP A 151 5.31 7.09 -5.68
CA ASP A 151 5.46 8.37 -5.00
C ASP A 151 6.08 8.19 -3.60
N PRO A 152 7.37 8.54 -3.40
CA PRO A 152 8.01 8.41 -2.09
C PRO A 152 7.46 9.39 -1.04
N ALA A 153 6.70 10.41 -1.45
CA ALA A 153 6.11 11.39 -0.56
C ALA A 153 4.69 11.00 -0.10
N ILE A 154 4.14 9.87 -0.55
CA ILE A 154 2.75 9.49 -0.29
C ILE A 154 2.39 9.51 1.21
N THR A 155 3.27 8.98 2.07
CA THR A 155 3.05 8.94 3.52
C THR A 155 3.00 10.35 4.12
N ALA A 156 3.87 11.25 3.66
CA ALA A 156 3.90 12.64 4.10
C ALA A 156 2.67 13.42 3.60
N LYS A 157 2.25 13.17 2.34
CA LYS A 157 1.01 13.74 1.78
C LYS A 157 -0.22 13.28 2.55
N LEU A 158 -0.29 12.00 2.92
CA LEU A 158 -1.33 11.46 3.79
C LEU A 158 -1.30 12.14 5.16
N SER A 159 -0.13 12.30 5.78
CA SER A 159 0.01 13.03 7.06
C SER A 159 -0.59 14.42 6.97
N ALA A 160 -0.14 15.24 6.02
CA ALA A 160 -0.63 16.61 5.84
C ALA A 160 -2.14 16.65 5.53
N CYS A 161 -2.66 15.68 4.79
CA CYS A 161 -4.09 15.56 4.52
C CYS A 161 -4.89 15.26 5.80
N LEU A 162 -4.38 14.34 6.64
CA LEU A 162 -5.04 13.97 7.89
C LEU A 162 -4.89 15.04 8.98
N GLU A 163 -3.81 15.81 8.99
CA GLU A 163 -3.68 17.00 9.83
C GLU A 163 -4.72 18.08 9.48
N MET A 164 -5.06 18.21 8.20
CA MET A 164 -6.01 19.21 7.71
C MET A 164 -7.47 18.81 7.96
N TYR A 165 -7.83 17.55 7.71
CA TYR A 165 -9.22 17.08 7.78
C TYR A 165 -9.54 16.23 9.02
N GLY A 166 -8.53 15.63 9.64
CA GLY A 166 -8.67 14.69 10.73
C GLY A 166 -8.75 15.33 12.10
N THR A 167 -8.94 14.47 13.10
CA THR A 167 -8.88 14.83 14.51
C THR A 167 -7.58 14.32 15.11
N GLN A 168 -6.89 15.19 15.86
CA GLN A 168 -5.76 14.77 16.68
C GLN A 168 -6.24 13.88 17.83
N GLU A 169 -5.54 12.78 18.07
CA GLU A 169 -5.79 11.86 19.20
C GLU A 169 -4.91 12.15 20.42
#